data_AF-A0AAE6YPL7-F1
#
_entry.id   AF-A0AAE6YPL7-F1
#
_cell.length_a   1.000
_cell.length_b   1.000
_cell.length_c   1.000
_cell.angle_alpha   90.00
_cell.angle_beta   90.00
_cell.angle_gamma   90.00
#
_symmetry.space_group_name_H-M   'P 1'
#
loop_
_entity.id
_entity.type
_entity.pdbx_description
1 polymer ?
#
loop_
_entity_poly.entity_id
_entity_poly.type
_entity_poly.pdbx_seq_one_letter_code
_entity_poly.pdbx_strand_id
1 'polypeptide(L)'
;MKKLLTALKYFFLALGLLFLEQLPTAFIAADQPFWQSALIILALLIVAALTVFVAKRVGLLNHLKDLKTWKAWKTILVGFVVLTIVKYIGGVVLLLENGIGANTENQAALEQLGMSPLLLIVLTAIAAPIVEETVMRGLILGRVFNNSYLGVILSSLLFGLLHIPTNIGSWIIYGGMGLVLAVVYHKTQKLEYTIAIHFINNALGVLLMLLL
;
A
#
# COMPACT_ATOMS: atom_id res chain seq x y z
N MET A 1 1.25 10.40 30.25
CA MET A 1 0.83 11.56 29.43
C MET A 1 1.71 11.79 28.19
N LYS A 2 3.03 12.00 28.30
CA LYS A 2 3.91 12.27 27.12
C LYS A 2 3.88 11.18 26.03
N LYS A 3 3.98 9.90 26.41
CA LYS A 3 3.93 8.77 25.45
C LYS A 3 2.61 8.71 24.67
N LEU A 4 1.48 8.90 25.35
CA LEU A 4 0.14 8.92 24.73
C LEU A 4 0.01 10.10 23.74
N LEU A 5 0.46 11.29 24.12
CA LEU A 5 0.46 12.46 23.24
C LEU A 5 1.31 12.23 21.98
N THR A 6 2.46 11.58 22.12
CA THR A 6 3.30 11.20 20.97
C THR A 6 2.60 10.18 20.06
N ALA A 7 1.98 9.15 20.63
CA ALA A 7 1.21 8.17 19.86
C ALA A 7 0.04 8.82 19.11
N LEU A 8 -0.74 9.69 19.78
CA LEU A 8 -1.84 10.44 19.16
C LEU A 8 -1.35 11.34 18.03
N LYS A 9 -0.22 12.04 18.21
CA LYS A 9 0.38 12.87 17.15
C LYS A 9 0.64 12.04 15.88
N TYR A 10 1.26 10.86 16.01
CA TYR A 10 1.56 10.02 14.85
C TYR A 10 0.32 9.36 14.26
N PHE A 11 -0.67 9.04 15.09
CA PHE A 11 -1.96 8.55 14.64
C PHE A 11 -2.70 9.60 13.78
N PHE A 12 -2.80 10.85 14.24
CA PHE A 12 -3.43 11.92 13.47
C PHE A 12 -2.62 12.30 12.22
N LEU A 13 -1.29 12.21 12.28
CA LEU A 13 -0.46 12.37 11.09
C LEU A 13 -0.75 11.28 10.05
N ALA A 14 -0.92 10.02 10.49
CA ALA A 14 -1.26 8.91 9.62
C ALA A 14 -2.63 9.10 8.97
N LEU A 15 -3.64 9.51 9.73
CA LEU A 15 -4.97 9.86 9.21
C LEU A 15 -4.92 11.02 8.21
N GLY A 16 -4.13 12.06 8.51
CA GLY A 16 -3.97 13.20 7.61
C GLY A 16 -3.36 12.81 6.26
N LEU A 17 -2.32 11.96 6.26
CA LEU A 17 -1.71 11.47 5.02
C LEU A 17 -2.66 10.59 4.21
N LEU A 18 -3.42 9.70 4.85
CA LEU A 18 -4.46 8.91 4.19
C LEU A 18 -5.51 9.83 3.56
N PHE A 19 -6.03 10.78 4.32
CA PHE A 19 -7.05 11.70 3.81
C PHE A 19 -6.55 12.50 2.59
N LEU A 20 -5.32 13.00 2.65
CA LEU A 20 -4.72 13.74 1.52
C LEU A 20 -4.56 12.89 0.25
N GLU A 21 -4.30 11.59 0.39
CA GLU A 21 -4.20 10.67 -0.74
C GLU A 21 -5.57 10.33 -1.35
N GLN A 22 -6.64 10.35 -0.55
CA GLN A 22 -8.00 10.13 -1.05
C GLN A 22 -8.61 11.36 -1.75
N LEU A 23 -8.07 12.57 -1.55
CA LEU A 23 -8.62 13.77 -2.19
C LEU A 23 -8.50 13.73 -3.72
N PRO A 24 -7.34 13.40 -4.33
CA PRO A 24 -7.24 13.28 -5.79
C PRO A 24 -8.07 12.13 -6.36
N THR A 25 -8.21 11.02 -5.63
CA THR A 25 -8.93 9.83 -6.13
C THR A 25 -10.43 10.07 -6.27
N ALA A 26 -11.00 10.97 -5.44
CA ALA A 26 -12.41 11.38 -5.54
C ALA A 26 -12.78 12.07 -6.86
N PHE A 27 -11.78 12.54 -7.63
CA PHE A 27 -12.00 13.17 -8.95
C PHE A 27 -11.79 12.20 -10.12
N ILE A 28 -11.48 10.93 -9.86
CA ILE A 28 -11.35 9.94 -10.92
C ILE A 28 -12.75 9.59 -11.44
N ALA A 29 -12.93 9.73 -12.75
CA ALA A 29 -14.15 9.35 -13.43
C ALA A 29 -13.83 8.55 -14.70
N ALA A 30 -14.78 7.71 -15.11
CA ALA A 30 -14.72 7.04 -16.41
C ALA A 30 -14.70 8.09 -17.54
N ASP A 31 -13.96 7.79 -18.61
CA ASP A 31 -13.85 8.63 -19.82
C ASP A 31 -13.41 10.08 -19.56
N GLN A 32 -12.69 10.34 -18.46
CA GLN A 32 -12.24 11.69 -18.11
C GLN A 32 -11.24 12.25 -19.12
N PRO A 33 -11.28 13.56 -19.42
CA PRO A 33 -10.38 14.17 -20.37
C PRO A 33 -8.93 14.16 -19.89
N PHE A 34 -7.99 14.24 -20.84
CA PHE A 34 -6.55 14.18 -20.56
C PHE A 34 -6.08 15.21 -19.51
N TRP A 35 -6.58 16.44 -19.57
CA TRP A 35 -6.19 17.50 -18.64
C TRP A 35 -6.58 17.17 -17.19
N GLN A 36 -7.74 16.53 -16.98
CA GLN A 36 -8.18 16.09 -15.65
C GLN A 36 -7.28 14.97 -15.14
N SER A 37 -6.96 13.98 -15.98
CA SER A 37 -5.99 12.93 -15.64
C SER A 37 -4.62 13.51 -15.26
N ALA A 38 -4.14 14.50 -16.00
CA ALA A 38 -2.85 15.15 -15.72
C ALA A 38 -2.85 15.90 -14.37
N LEU A 39 -3.95 16.57 -14.02
CA LEU A 39 -4.10 17.23 -12.71
C LEU A 39 -4.14 16.22 -11.55
N ILE A 40 -4.87 15.11 -11.72
CA ILE A 40 -4.92 14.04 -10.71
C ILE A 40 -3.54 13.42 -10.52
N ILE A 41 -2.82 13.11 -11.61
CA ILE A 41 -1.44 12.60 -11.56
C ILE A 41 -0.53 13.57 -10.79
N LEU A 42 -0.59 14.86 -11.12
CA LEU A 42 0.21 15.88 -10.45
C LEU A 42 -0.11 15.93 -8.95
N ALA A 43 -1.39 15.91 -8.58
CA ALA A 43 -1.82 15.92 -7.18
C ALA A 43 -1.34 14.67 -6.42
N LEU A 44 -1.44 13.48 -7.01
CA LEU A 44 -0.93 12.22 -6.43
C LEU A 44 0.59 12.26 -6.24
N LEU A 45 1.35 12.79 -7.20
CA LEU A 45 2.79 12.95 -7.08
C LEU A 45 3.17 13.96 -5.99
N ILE A 46 2.41 15.05 -5.83
CA ILE A 46 2.59 16.01 -4.73
C ILE A 46 2.35 15.33 -3.38
N VAL A 47 1.27 14.54 -3.25
CA VAL A 47 0.98 13.80 -2.01
C VAL A 47 2.06 12.77 -1.71
N ALA A 48 2.54 12.03 -2.70
CA ALA A 48 3.66 11.09 -2.55
C ALA A 48 4.94 11.80 -2.12
N ALA A 49 5.29 12.94 -2.75
CA ALA A 49 6.46 13.74 -2.40
C ALA A 49 6.36 14.32 -0.98
N LEU A 50 5.19 14.84 -0.60
CA LEU A 50 4.90 15.31 0.76
C LEU A 50 5.07 14.17 1.77
N THR A 51 4.56 12.98 1.44
CA THR A 51 4.67 11.81 2.31
C THR A 51 6.12 11.37 2.49
N VAL A 52 6.91 11.35 1.42
CA VAL A 52 8.37 11.11 1.50
C VAL A 52 9.06 12.17 2.35
N PHE A 53 8.70 13.45 2.19
CA PHE A 53 9.23 14.54 3.01
C PHE A 53 8.92 14.32 4.49
N VAL A 54 7.65 14.05 4.83
CA VAL A 54 7.22 13.74 6.20
C VAL A 54 7.95 12.53 6.75
N ALA A 55 8.01 11.43 6.00
CA ALA A 55 8.69 10.19 6.39
C ALA A 55 10.18 10.44 6.68
N LYS A 56 10.88 11.25 5.88
CA LYS A 56 12.26 11.67 6.17
C LYS A 56 12.34 12.52 7.44
N ARG A 57 11.44 13.50 7.61
CA ARG A 57 11.42 14.39 8.79
C ARG A 57 11.17 13.66 10.10
N VAL A 58 10.38 12.58 10.06
CA VAL A 58 10.17 11.74 11.25
C VAL A 58 11.23 10.65 11.39
N GLY A 59 12.10 10.43 10.40
CA GLY A 59 13.19 9.46 10.44
C GLY A 59 12.76 8.03 10.10
N LEU A 60 11.85 7.86 9.16
CA LEU A 60 11.39 6.55 8.66
C LEU A 60 12.10 6.10 7.37
N LEU A 61 12.71 7.03 6.62
CA LEU A 61 13.40 6.77 5.34
C LEU A 61 14.91 7.07 5.44
N ASN A 62 15.58 6.42 6.39
CA ASN A 62 16.99 6.67 6.69
C ASN A 62 17.95 5.63 6.06
N HIS A 63 17.41 4.56 5.46
CA HIS A 63 18.15 3.37 5.05
C HIS A 63 18.16 3.16 3.53
N LEU A 64 17.94 4.21 2.74
CA LEU A 64 17.99 4.15 1.27
C LEU A 64 19.30 3.56 0.72
N LYS A 65 20.43 3.75 1.41
CA LYS A 65 21.72 3.17 1.01
C LYS A 65 21.72 1.65 1.10
N ASP A 66 20.92 1.06 1.99
CA ASP A 66 20.87 -0.38 2.20
C ASP A 66 20.25 -1.12 1.02
N LEU A 67 19.44 -0.45 0.19
CA LEU A 67 18.89 -1.00 -1.05
C LEU A 67 19.98 -1.38 -2.07
N LYS A 68 21.22 -0.92 -1.89
CA LYS A 68 22.35 -1.33 -2.73
C LYS A 68 22.92 -2.71 -2.36
N THR A 69 22.43 -3.32 -1.28
CA THR A 69 22.97 -4.59 -0.77
C THR A 69 22.18 -5.80 -1.27
N TRP A 70 22.86 -6.92 -1.51
CA TRP A 70 22.20 -8.19 -1.83
C TRP A 70 21.24 -8.65 -0.72
N LYS A 71 21.57 -8.41 0.55
CA LYS A 71 20.71 -8.73 1.69
C LYS A 71 19.35 -8.02 1.59
N ALA A 72 19.32 -6.78 1.11
CA ALA A 72 18.08 -6.05 0.88
C ALA A 72 17.23 -6.75 -0.19
N TRP A 73 17.80 -7.00 -1.37
CA TRP A 73 17.08 -7.63 -2.47
C TRP A 73 16.64 -9.06 -2.17
N LYS A 74 17.43 -9.83 -1.42
CA LYS A 74 16.99 -11.14 -0.91
C LYS A 74 15.76 -11.00 -0.01
N THR A 75 15.74 -10.01 0.88
CA THR A 75 14.60 -9.77 1.79
C THR A 75 13.35 -9.31 1.01
N ILE A 76 13.53 -8.39 0.07
CA ILE A 76 12.47 -7.90 -0.82
C ILE A 76 11.91 -9.06 -1.65
N LEU A 77 12.77 -9.89 -2.25
CA LEU A 77 12.34 -11.03 -3.06
C LEU A 77 11.57 -12.06 -2.23
N VAL A 78 12.06 -12.43 -1.04
CA VAL A 78 11.35 -13.36 -0.16
C VAL A 78 10.00 -12.77 0.29
N GLY A 79 9.97 -11.50 0.67
CA GLY A 79 8.73 -10.81 1.03
C GLY A 79 7.73 -10.78 -0.12
N PHE A 80 8.19 -10.47 -1.33
CA PHE A 80 7.38 -10.49 -2.55
C PHE A 80 6.83 -11.90 -2.84
N VAL A 81 7.67 -12.94 -2.82
CA VAL A 81 7.23 -14.32 -3.07
C VAL A 81 6.16 -14.76 -2.05
N VAL A 82 6.37 -14.50 -0.77
CA VAL A 82 5.39 -14.84 0.28
C VAL A 82 4.09 -14.06 0.07
N LEU A 83 4.18 -12.76 -0.26
CA LEU A 83 3.03 -11.93 -0.59
C LEU A 83 2.25 -12.51 -1.79
N THR A 84 2.94 -12.91 -2.86
CA THR A 84 2.32 -13.53 -4.04
C THR A 84 1.61 -14.83 -3.68
N ILE A 85 2.21 -15.69 -2.86
CA ILE A 85 1.58 -16.94 -2.39
C ILE A 85 0.28 -16.63 -1.63
N VAL A 86 0.32 -15.66 -0.71
CA VAL A 86 -0.86 -15.25 0.07
C VAL A 86 -1.97 -14.71 -0.85
N LYS A 87 -1.63 -13.84 -1.82
CA LYS A 87 -2.58 -13.34 -2.80
C LYS A 87 -3.17 -14.45 -3.66
N TYR A 88 -2.35 -15.43 -4.07
CA TYR A 88 -2.82 -16.57 -4.85
C TYR A 88 -3.83 -17.42 -4.05
N ILE A 89 -3.54 -17.70 -2.79
CA ILE A 89 -4.48 -18.40 -1.90
C ILE A 89 -5.79 -17.61 -1.78
N GLY A 90 -5.71 -16.30 -1.54
CA GLY A 90 -6.91 -15.47 -1.48
C GLY A 90 -7.68 -15.42 -2.79
N GLY A 91 -6.99 -15.43 -3.94
CA GLY A 91 -7.61 -15.53 -5.27
C GLY A 91 -8.30 -16.87 -5.51
N VAL A 92 -7.74 -17.98 -5.03
CA VAL A 92 -8.40 -19.30 -5.08
C VAL A 92 -9.66 -19.31 -4.20
N VAL A 93 -9.61 -18.74 -2.99
CA VAL A 93 -10.79 -18.62 -2.14
C VAL A 93 -11.86 -17.76 -2.80
N LEU A 94 -11.47 -16.63 -3.39
CA LEU A 94 -12.36 -15.73 -4.11
C LEU A 94 -13.06 -16.43 -5.29
N LEU A 95 -12.32 -17.23 -6.05
CA LEU A 95 -12.83 -18.06 -7.14
C LEU A 95 -13.84 -19.09 -6.63
N LEU A 96 -13.59 -19.72 -5.47
CA LEU A 96 -14.51 -20.68 -4.86
C LEU A 96 -15.78 -20.00 -4.33
N GLU A 97 -15.68 -18.76 -3.86
CA GLU A 97 -16.82 -17.98 -3.35
C GLU A 97 -17.73 -17.47 -4.48
N ASN A 98 -17.16 -17.00 -5.59
CA ASN A 98 -17.89 -16.22 -6.60
C ASN A 98 -17.83 -16.81 -8.03
N GLY A 99 -17.11 -17.91 -8.23
CA GLY A 99 -16.99 -18.58 -9.53
C GLY A 99 -15.91 -18.00 -10.45
N ILE A 100 -15.86 -18.52 -11.69
CA ILE A 100 -14.88 -18.11 -12.70
C ILE A 100 -15.05 -16.63 -13.05
N GLY A 101 -13.95 -15.90 -13.08
CA GLY A 101 -13.95 -14.45 -13.34
C GLY A 101 -14.13 -13.59 -12.08
N ALA A 102 -14.12 -14.19 -10.89
CA ALA A 102 -14.20 -13.44 -9.64
C ALA A 102 -13.00 -12.48 -9.46
N ASN A 103 -13.31 -11.22 -9.15
CA ASN A 103 -12.35 -10.14 -8.88
C ASN A 103 -12.67 -9.46 -7.55
N THR A 104 -11.69 -8.75 -6.99
CA THR A 104 -11.97 -7.86 -5.86
C THR A 104 -12.68 -6.60 -6.35
N GLU A 105 -13.47 -5.95 -5.49
CA GLU A 105 -14.13 -4.68 -5.83
C GLU A 105 -13.14 -3.63 -6.31
N ASN A 106 -11.96 -3.53 -5.68
CA ASN A 106 -10.93 -2.59 -6.13
C ASN A 106 -10.44 -2.92 -7.54
N GLN A 107 -10.20 -4.20 -7.86
CA GLN A 107 -9.77 -4.60 -9.21
C GLN A 107 -10.85 -4.29 -10.24
N ALA A 108 -12.11 -4.63 -9.94
CA ALA A 108 -13.25 -4.34 -10.80
C ALA A 108 -13.43 -2.81 -11.03
N ALA A 109 -13.26 -2.00 -9.99
CA ALA A 109 -13.34 -0.55 -10.08
C ALA A 109 -12.23 0.04 -10.96
N LEU A 110 -10.99 -0.46 -10.82
CA LEU A 110 -9.87 -0.03 -11.66
C LEU A 110 -10.10 -0.35 -13.14
N GLU A 111 -10.63 -1.53 -13.45
CA GLU A 111 -10.97 -1.97 -14.81
C GLU A 111 -12.14 -1.14 -15.39
N GLN A 112 -13.18 -0.90 -14.60
CA GLN A 112 -14.36 -0.14 -15.03
C GLN A 112 -14.06 1.34 -15.30
N LEU A 113 -13.18 1.95 -14.50
CA LEU A 113 -12.83 3.38 -14.65
C LEU A 113 -12.00 3.67 -15.91
N GLY A 114 -11.44 2.65 -16.57
CA GLY A 114 -10.73 2.81 -17.84
C GLY A 114 -9.59 3.83 -17.79
N MET A 115 -8.92 3.95 -16.65
CA MET A 115 -7.90 4.98 -16.44
C MET A 115 -6.76 4.86 -17.45
N SER A 116 -6.18 6.01 -17.83
CA SER A 116 -4.95 6.00 -18.62
C SER A 116 -3.86 5.16 -17.92
N PRO A 117 -3.02 4.41 -18.66
CA PRO A 117 -1.96 3.59 -18.07
C PRO A 117 -1.05 4.38 -17.12
N LEU A 118 -0.76 5.64 -17.45
CA LEU A 118 0.07 6.50 -16.61
C LEU A 118 -0.61 6.84 -15.28
N LEU A 119 -1.90 7.19 -15.29
CA LEU A 119 -2.66 7.46 -14.06
C LEU A 119 -2.71 6.21 -13.18
N LEU A 120 -2.99 5.05 -13.79
CA LEU A 120 -3.04 3.77 -13.08
C LEU A 120 -1.70 3.44 -12.40
N ILE A 121 -0.58 3.57 -13.12
CA ILE A 121 0.77 3.33 -12.55
C ILE A 121 1.07 4.33 -11.43
N VAL A 122 0.80 5.61 -11.62
CA VAL A 122 1.09 6.64 -10.61
C VAL A 122 0.24 6.41 -9.35
N LEU A 123 -1.04 6.09 -9.50
CA LEU A 123 -1.93 5.79 -8.39
C LEU A 123 -1.48 4.53 -7.65
N THR A 124 -1.48 3.38 -8.33
CA THR A 124 -1.37 2.08 -7.64
C THR A 124 0.06 1.64 -7.40
N ALA A 125 1.00 1.95 -8.30
CA ALA A 125 2.37 1.47 -8.15
C ALA A 125 3.26 2.47 -7.41
N ILE A 126 2.98 3.78 -7.48
CA ILE A 126 3.86 4.81 -6.89
C ILE A 126 3.24 5.45 -5.64
N ALA A 127 2.11 6.13 -5.78
CA ALA A 127 1.52 6.92 -4.69
C ALA A 127 1.03 6.03 -3.55
N ALA A 128 0.20 5.02 -3.86
CA ALA A 128 -0.35 4.11 -2.85
C ALA A 128 0.75 3.41 -2.03
N PRO A 129 1.78 2.75 -2.61
CA PRO A 129 2.83 2.12 -1.81
C PRO A 129 3.62 3.10 -0.94
N ILE A 130 3.88 4.32 -1.41
CA ILE A 130 4.57 5.33 -0.60
C ILE A 130 3.71 5.75 0.60
N VAL A 131 2.43 6.05 0.35
CA VAL A 131 1.51 6.55 1.38
C VAL A 131 1.13 5.45 2.34
N GLU A 132 0.59 4.35 1.85
CA GLU A 132 0.06 3.26 2.65
C GLU A 132 1.14 2.62 3.53
N GLU A 133 2.36 2.39 3.01
CA GLU A 133 3.44 1.84 3.83
C GLU A 133 3.89 2.84 4.90
N THR A 134 4.00 4.13 4.55
CA THR A 134 4.39 5.17 5.53
C THR A 134 3.36 5.24 6.65
N VAL A 135 2.08 5.22 6.32
CA VAL A 135 0.97 5.23 7.27
C VAL A 135 0.98 3.96 8.10
N MET A 136 0.88 2.79 7.48
CA MET A 136 0.63 1.54 8.20
C MET A 136 1.87 1.01 8.90
N ARG A 137 3.01 0.96 8.20
CA ARG A 137 4.24 0.34 8.73
C ARG A 137 5.03 1.39 9.50
N GLY A 138 5.25 2.54 8.89
CA GLY A 138 6.03 3.61 9.48
C GLY A 138 5.37 4.22 10.73
N LEU A 139 4.16 4.77 10.56
CA LEU A 139 3.47 5.54 11.60
C LEU A 139 2.68 4.65 12.56
N ILE A 140 1.73 3.86 12.07
CA ILE A 140 0.87 3.03 12.93
C ILE A 140 1.70 1.95 13.64
N LEU A 141 2.29 1.00 12.90
CA LEU A 141 3.10 -0.06 13.50
C LEU A 141 4.35 0.52 14.20
N GLY A 142 5.16 1.30 13.49
CA GLY A 142 6.46 1.77 13.98
C GLY A 142 6.39 2.82 15.09
N ARG A 143 5.47 3.78 15.04
CA ARG A 143 5.41 4.90 15.99
C ARG A 143 4.28 4.83 17.01
N VAL A 144 3.07 4.46 16.59
CA VAL A 144 1.91 4.37 17.51
C VAL A 144 2.07 3.13 18.40
N PHE A 145 2.37 1.98 17.79
CA PHE A 145 2.51 0.71 18.49
C PHE A 145 3.95 0.29 18.79
N ASN A 146 4.94 1.17 18.56
CA ASN A 146 6.37 0.97 18.84
C ASN A 146 6.91 -0.37 18.33
N ASN A 147 6.51 -0.75 17.12
CA ASN A 147 6.88 -2.00 16.48
C ASN A 147 6.57 -3.27 17.31
N SER A 148 5.50 -3.26 18.10
CA SER A 148 5.06 -4.42 18.89
C SER A 148 4.32 -5.46 18.06
N TYR A 149 4.22 -6.69 18.57
CA TYR A 149 3.39 -7.76 17.95
C TYR A 149 1.91 -7.35 17.83
N LEU A 150 1.37 -6.64 18.83
CA LEU A 150 0.02 -6.07 18.73
C LEU A 150 -0.07 -5.07 17.57
N GLY A 151 0.95 -4.24 17.38
CA GLY A 151 1.04 -3.35 16.23
C GLY A 151 1.05 -4.08 14.90
N VAL A 152 1.71 -5.25 14.81
CA VAL A 152 1.73 -6.06 13.58
C VAL A 152 0.32 -6.52 13.25
N ILE A 153 -0.40 -7.05 14.24
CA ILE A 153 -1.78 -7.52 14.06
C ILE A 153 -2.67 -6.34 13.66
N LEU A 154 -2.67 -5.25 14.44
CA LEU A 154 -3.56 -4.12 14.20
C LEU A 154 -3.27 -3.40 12.89
N SER A 155 -2.00 -3.19 12.53
CA SER A 155 -1.64 -2.58 11.25
C SER A 155 -2.07 -3.44 10.07
N SER A 156 -2.00 -4.77 10.19
CA SER A 156 -2.43 -5.69 9.12
C SER A 156 -3.94 -5.71 8.96
N LEU A 157 -4.67 -5.72 10.07
CA LEU A 157 -6.13 -5.63 10.07
C LEU A 157 -6.62 -4.30 9.47
N LEU A 158 -6.02 -3.18 9.88
CA LEU A 158 -6.36 -1.86 9.34
C LEU A 158 -6.05 -1.77 7.84
N PHE A 159 -4.91 -2.30 7.39
CA PHE A 159 -4.58 -2.36 5.96
C PHE A 159 -5.63 -3.14 5.18
N GLY A 160 -6.05 -4.32 5.67
CA GLY A 160 -7.12 -5.09 5.05
C GLY A 160 -8.44 -4.33 5.00
N LEU A 161 -8.83 -3.66 6.09
CA LEU A 161 -10.11 -2.93 6.17
C LEU A 161 -10.16 -1.71 5.26
N LEU A 162 -9.03 -1.01 5.06
CA LEU A 162 -8.95 0.11 4.12
C LEU A 162 -9.29 -0.29 2.68
N HIS A 163 -9.13 -1.56 2.33
CA HIS A 163 -9.44 -2.08 1.01
C HIS A 163 -10.89 -2.56 0.86
N ILE A 164 -11.74 -2.31 1.87
CA ILE A 164 -13.18 -2.59 1.86
C ILE A 164 -13.50 -3.99 1.29
N PRO A 165 -12.94 -5.05 1.90
CA PRO A 165 -13.12 -6.43 1.44
C PRO A 165 -14.62 -6.81 1.51
N THR A 166 -15.14 -7.40 0.45
CA THR A 166 -16.55 -7.86 0.38
C THR A 166 -16.71 -9.36 0.60
N ASN A 167 -15.61 -10.11 0.67
CA ASN A 167 -15.58 -11.57 0.78
C ASN A 167 -14.29 -12.06 1.44
N ILE A 168 -14.21 -13.36 1.78
CA ILE A 168 -13.07 -13.91 2.53
C ILE A 168 -11.81 -13.89 1.65
N GLY A 169 -11.94 -14.18 0.35
CA GLY A 169 -10.82 -14.14 -0.58
C GLY A 169 -10.14 -12.77 -0.66
N SER A 170 -10.92 -11.69 -0.79
CA SER A 170 -10.41 -10.31 -0.78
C SER A 170 -9.79 -9.92 0.56
N TRP A 171 -10.34 -10.39 1.68
CA TRP A 171 -9.70 -10.20 2.99
C TRP A 171 -8.35 -10.91 3.09
N ILE A 172 -8.22 -12.14 2.58
CA ILE A 172 -6.94 -12.86 2.54
C ILE A 172 -5.94 -12.12 1.65
N ILE A 173 -6.38 -11.61 0.49
CA ILE A 173 -5.55 -10.81 -0.41
C ILE A 173 -5.00 -9.57 0.32
N TYR A 174 -5.89 -8.70 0.83
CA TYR A 174 -5.47 -7.41 1.38
C TYR A 174 -4.94 -7.52 2.81
N GLY A 175 -5.66 -8.18 3.71
CA GLY A 175 -5.22 -8.38 5.10
C GLY A 175 -3.97 -9.26 5.19
N GLY A 176 -3.88 -10.29 4.35
CA GLY A 176 -2.69 -11.15 4.28
C GLY A 176 -1.47 -10.44 3.71
N MET A 177 -1.64 -9.65 2.63
CA MET A 177 -0.59 -8.74 2.17
C MET A 177 -0.19 -7.73 3.26
N GLY A 178 -1.19 -7.20 3.97
CA GLY A 178 -1.07 -6.42 5.20
C GLY A 178 -0.04 -7.00 6.17
N LEU A 179 -0.27 -8.27 6.52
CA LEU A 179 0.53 -9.07 7.43
C LEU A 179 1.95 -9.33 6.93
N VAL A 180 2.12 -9.72 5.66
CA VAL A 180 3.46 -9.99 5.11
C VAL A 180 4.34 -8.75 5.22
N LEU A 181 3.83 -7.60 4.78
CA LEU A 181 4.55 -6.33 4.82
C LEU A 181 4.79 -5.86 6.28
N ALA A 182 3.81 -6.05 7.18
CA ALA A 182 3.98 -5.74 8.60
C ALA A 182 5.08 -6.61 9.25
N VAL A 183 5.16 -7.90 8.92
CA VAL A 183 6.23 -8.80 9.40
C VAL A 183 7.59 -8.39 8.84
N VAL A 184 7.69 -8.02 7.56
CA VAL A 184 8.93 -7.52 6.97
C VAL A 184 9.39 -6.26 7.70
N TYR A 185 8.49 -5.29 7.92
CA TYR A 185 8.83 -4.09 8.69
C TYR A 185 9.21 -4.43 10.13
N HIS A 186 8.47 -5.32 10.78
CA HIS A 186 8.72 -5.69 12.17
C HIS A 186 10.13 -6.25 12.40
N LYS A 187 10.59 -7.10 11.47
CA LYS A 187 11.92 -7.72 11.54
C LYS A 187 13.05 -6.82 11.08
N THR A 188 12.80 -5.91 10.15
CA THR A 188 13.87 -5.13 9.50
C THR A 188 13.93 -3.67 9.95
N GLN A 189 12.80 -3.13 10.38
CA GLN A 189 12.54 -1.71 10.64
C GLN A 189 12.90 -0.80 9.45
N LYS A 190 12.84 -1.34 8.23
CA LYS A 190 13.16 -0.62 6.99
C LYS A 190 11.90 -0.42 6.18
N LEU A 191 11.42 0.82 6.18
CA LEU A 191 10.23 1.21 5.42
C LEU A 191 10.46 1.08 3.91
N GLU A 192 11.70 1.33 3.47
CA GLU A 192 12.12 1.20 2.08
C GLU A 192 11.88 -0.21 1.52
N TYR A 193 12.02 -1.24 2.37
CA TYR A 193 11.85 -2.63 1.94
C TYR A 193 10.37 -2.93 1.69
N THR A 194 9.47 -2.45 2.55
CA THR A 194 8.03 -2.67 2.35
C THR A 194 7.48 -1.85 1.19
N ILE A 195 7.93 -0.60 1.02
CA ILE A 195 7.62 0.22 -0.16
C ILE A 195 8.06 -0.50 -1.43
N ALA A 196 9.28 -1.04 -1.48
CA ALA A 196 9.77 -1.76 -2.65
C ALA A 196 8.95 -3.03 -2.96
N ILE A 197 8.63 -3.84 -1.94
CA ILE A 197 7.81 -5.04 -2.13
C ILE A 197 6.42 -4.66 -2.68
N HIS A 198 5.78 -3.66 -2.08
CA HIS A 198 4.44 -3.21 -2.47
C HIS A 198 4.46 -2.57 -3.87
N PHE A 199 5.44 -1.72 -4.18
CA PHE A 199 5.68 -1.18 -5.52
C PHE A 199 5.79 -2.30 -6.56
N ILE A 200 6.64 -3.32 -6.33
CA ILE A 200 6.84 -4.43 -7.27
C ILE A 200 5.53 -5.20 -7.47
N ASN A 201 4.79 -5.49 -6.40
CA ASN A 201 3.51 -6.18 -6.49
C ASN A 201 2.49 -5.41 -7.34
N ASN A 202 2.35 -4.11 -7.12
CA ASN A 202 1.35 -3.31 -7.84
C ASN A 202 1.80 -3.04 -9.28
N ALA A 203 3.08 -2.77 -9.52
CA ALA A 203 3.63 -2.60 -10.86
C ALA A 203 3.44 -3.85 -11.72
N LEU A 204 3.67 -5.05 -11.17
CA LEU A 204 3.40 -6.30 -11.89
C LEU A 204 1.91 -6.53 -12.11
N GLY A 205 1.05 -6.19 -11.14
CA GLY A 205 -0.40 -6.26 -11.30
C GLY A 205 -0.90 -5.38 -12.44
N VAL A 206 -0.45 -4.13 -12.49
CA VAL A 206 -0.78 -3.20 -13.59
C VAL A 206 -0.24 -3.71 -14.92
N LEU A 207 1.00 -4.19 -14.96
CA LEU A 207 1.58 -4.73 -16.19
C LEU A 207 0.73 -5.90 -16.73
N LEU A 208 0.29 -6.82 -15.87
CA LEU A 208 -0.58 -7.92 -16.28
C LEU A 208 -1.93 -7.43 -16.80
N MET A 209 -2.54 -6.44 -16.12
CA MET A 209 -3.81 -5.85 -16.53
C MET A 209 -3.74 -5.12 -17.88
N LEU A 210 -2.57 -4.60 -18.27
CA LEU A 210 -2.37 -3.93 -19.55
C LEU A 210 -2.01 -4.89 -20.70
N LEU A 211 -1.60 -6.13 -20.39
CA LEU A 211 -1.17 -7.12 -21.37
C LEU A 211 -2.24 -8.18 -21.70
N LEU A 212 -3.24 -8.33 -20.83
CA LEU A 212 -4.34 -9.30 -20.93
C LEU A 212 -5.65 -8.58 -21.28
#